data_AF-A0A1V6EN52-F1
#
_entry.id   AF-A0A1V6EN52-F1
#
_cell.length_a   1.000
_cell.length_b   1.000
_cell.length_c   1.000
_cell.angle_alpha   90.00
_cell.angle_beta   90.00
_cell.angle_gamma   90.00
#
_symmetry.space_group_name_H-M   'P 1'
#
loop_
_entity.id
_entity.type
_entity.pdbx_description
1 polymer ?
#
loop_
_entity_poly.entity_id
_entity_poly.type
_entity_poly.pdbx_seq_one_letter_code
_entity_poly.pdbx_strand_id
1 'polypeptide(L)'
;MMFNRKKMKQIAARLDGEPQYAGRPAPTRESALQEYEASLLQLRRAAARVPRAPEINDAHVDAFMQGIREGIETPAPRLSRLWTMASVAAAALVLLLSALAYLGTGSEPVRANEVESAFTELEGVTVNFYNNPQGVSTVQVTMPESDLW
;
A
#
# COMPACT_ATOMS: atom_id res chain seq x y z
N MET A 1 -4.99 -2.81 -9.65
CA MET A 1 -5.57 -2.64 -8.29
C MET A 1 -7.07 -2.26 -8.25
N MET A 2 -7.64 -1.54 -9.23
CA MET A 2 -9.01 -0.99 -9.13
C MET A 2 -10.16 -2.04 -9.14
N PHE A 3 -9.95 -3.21 -9.74
CA PHE A 3 -10.93 -4.29 -9.81
C PHE A 3 -11.23 -4.94 -8.44
N ASN A 4 -10.22 -5.08 -7.57
CA ASN A 4 -10.43 -5.66 -6.24
C ASN A 4 -11.27 -4.77 -5.33
N ARG A 5 -11.12 -3.44 -5.42
CA ARG A 5 -11.97 -2.51 -4.66
C ARG A 5 -13.45 -2.64 -5.00
N LYS A 6 -13.80 -2.83 -6.28
CA LYS A 6 -15.21 -3.01 -6.69
C LYS A 6 -15.78 -4.33 -6.13
N LYS A 7 -15.02 -5.42 -6.23
CA LYS A 7 -15.44 -6.74 -5.71
C LYS A 7 -15.60 -6.72 -4.18
N MET A 8 -14.67 -6.09 -3.45
CA MET A 8 -14.77 -5.92 -2.00
C MET A 8 -16.02 -5.12 -1.59
N LYS A 9 -16.31 -4.02 -2.30
CA LYS A 9 -17.55 -3.24 -2.07
C LYS A 9 -18.81 -4.06 -2.31
N GLN A 10 -18.83 -4.89 -3.35
CA GLN A 10 -19.96 -5.78 -3.62
C GLN A 10 -20.15 -6.83 -2.52
N ILE A 11 -19.06 -7.38 -1.99
CA ILE A 11 -19.11 -8.32 -0.85
C ILE A 11 -19.70 -7.62 0.37
N ALA A 12 -19.23 -6.42 0.72
CA ALA A 12 -19.75 -5.63 1.84
C ALA A 12 -21.24 -5.31 1.66
N ALA A 13 -21.62 -4.74 0.51
CA ALA A 13 -23.00 -4.36 0.20
C ALA A 13 -23.96 -5.56 0.21
N ARG A 14 -23.52 -6.73 -0.29
CA ARG A 14 -24.30 -7.97 -0.19
C ARG A 14 -24.49 -8.40 1.25
N LEU A 15 -23.42 -8.38 2.05
CA LEU A 15 -23.51 -8.70 3.47
C LEU A 15 -24.44 -7.72 4.18
N ASP A 16 -24.41 -6.43 3.85
CA ASP A 16 -25.28 -5.37 4.40
C ASP A 16 -26.75 -5.52 3.98
N GLY A 17 -27.06 -6.49 3.10
CA GLY A 17 -28.42 -6.76 2.65
C GLY A 17 -28.92 -5.73 1.64
N GLU A 18 -28.02 -5.01 0.97
CA GLU A 18 -28.43 -4.03 -0.04
C GLU A 18 -29.20 -4.72 -1.18
N PRO A 19 -30.38 -4.18 -1.57
CA PRO A 19 -31.29 -4.85 -2.49
C PRO A 19 -30.68 -5.09 -3.88
N GLN A 20 -29.75 -4.22 -4.27
CA GLN A 20 -28.99 -4.31 -5.53
C GLN A 20 -28.00 -5.48 -5.61
N TYR A 21 -27.66 -6.10 -4.48
CA TYR A 21 -26.72 -7.23 -4.41
C TYR A 21 -27.29 -8.46 -3.69
N ALA A 22 -28.49 -8.37 -3.15
CA ALA A 22 -29.21 -9.50 -2.56
C ALA A 22 -29.39 -10.62 -3.60
N GLY A 23 -29.02 -11.86 -3.22
CA GLY A 23 -29.16 -13.04 -4.08
C GLY A 23 -28.13 -13.18 -5.23
N ARG A 24 -27.21 -12.23 -5.42
CA ARG A 24 -26.12 -12.41 -6.40
C ARG A 24 -25.04 -13.37 -5.87
N PRO A 25 -24.45 -14.21 -6.74
CA PRO A 25 -23.33 -15.06 -6.35
C PRO A 25 -22.13 -14.20 -5.95
N ALA A 26 -21.47 -14.58 -4.87
CA ALA A 26 -20.32 -13.85 -4.36
C ALA A 26 -19.13 -13.95 -5.35
N PRO A 27 -18.38 -12.85 -5.59
CA PRO A 27 -17.24 -12.84 -6.51
C PRO A 27 -15.98 -13.51 -5.89
N THR A 28 -16.13 -14.55 -5.08
CA THR A 28 -15.15 -15.14 -4.15
C THR A 28 -14.25 -16.22 -4.76
N ARG A 29 -13.88 -16.08 -6.04
CA ARG A 29 -12.92 -17.02 -6.67
C ARG A 29 -11.46 -16.77 -6.27
N GLU A 30 -11.17 -15.62 -5.67
CA GLU A 30 -9.81 -15.22 -5.25
C GLU A 30 -9.66 -15.35 -3.73
N SER A 31 -8.54 -15.90 -3.26
CA SER A 31 -8.26 -16.12 -1.83
C SER A 31 -8.35 -14.84 -1.00
N ALA A 32 -7.80 -13.72 -1.49
CA ALA A 32 -7.86 -12.43 -0.81
C ALA A 32 -9.29 -11.91 -0.59
N LEU A 33 -10.24 -12.24 -1.48
CA LEU A 33 -11.64 -11.84 -1.33
C LEU A 33 -12.39 -12.73 -0.33
N GLN A 34 -11.99 -13.99 -0.21
CA GLN A 34 -12.51 -14.91 0.80
C GLN A 34 -12.05 -14.51 2.21
N GLU A 35 -10.77 -14.14 2.36
CA GLU A 35 -10.23 -13.60 3.62
C GLU A 35 -10.94 -12.31 4.03
N TYR A 36 -11.17 -11.41 3.07
CA TYR A 36 -11.93 -10.19 3.31
C TYR A 36 -13.37 -10.49 3.79
N GLU A 37 -14.09 -11.39 3.11
CA GLU A 37 -15.43 -11.79 3.52
C GLU A 37 -15.44 -12.42 4.93
N ALA A 38 -14.47 -13.29 5.23
CA ALA A 38 -14.32 -13.91 6.54
C ALA A 38 -14.10 -12.87 7.65
N SER A 39 -13.26 -11.85 7.39
CA SER A 39 -13.01 -10.76 8.33
C SER A 39 -14.26 -9.94 8.63
N LEU A 40 -15.07 -9.63 7.61
CA LEU A 40 -16.34 -8.91 7.77
C LEU A 40 -17.35 -9.72 8.60
N LEU A 41 -17.45 -11.03 8.35
CA LEU A 41 -18.31 -11.92 9.13
C LEU A 41 -17.84 -12.05 10.58
N GLN A 42 -16.54 -12.02 10.83
CA GLN A 42 -15.98 -12.02 12.18
C GLN A 42 -16.32 -10.73 12.93
N LEU A 43 -16.11 -9.57 12.30
CA LEU A 43 -16.45 -8.26 12.87
C LEU A 43 -17.92 -8.16 13.24
N ARG A 44 -18.82 -8.64 12.37
CA ARG A 44 -20.27 -8.65 12.65
C ARG A 44 -20.65 -9.57 13.80
N ARG A 45 -20.06 -10.76 13.87
CA ARG A 45 -20.26 -11.68 14.99
C ARG A 45 -19.76 -11.08 16.31
N ALA A 46 -18.65 -10.35 16.26
CA ALA A 46 -18.15 -9.62 17.42
C ALA A 46 -19.11 -8.48 17.81
N ALA A 47 -19.53 -7.65 16.85
CA ALA A 47 -20.47 -6.55 17.08
C ALA A 47 -21.82 -7.02 17.63
N ALA A 48 -22.33 -8.16 17.15
CA ALA A 48 -23.57 -8.76 17.65
C ALA A 48 -23.48 -9.26 19.10
N ARG A 49 -22.27 -9.54 19.59
CA ARG A 49 -22.00 -9.96 20.98
C ARG A 49 -21.75 -8.79 21.92
N VAL A 50 -21.51 -7.59 21.39
CA VAL A 50 -21.36 -6.39 22.22
C VAL A 50 -22.75 -6.03 22.76
N PRO A 51 -22.94 -5.93 24.08
CA PRO A 51 -24.21 -5.45 24.63
C PRO A 51 -24.53 -4.09 24.02
N ARG A 52 -25.78 -3.90 23.59
CA ARG A 52 -26.23 -2.60 23.08
C ARG A 52 -25.87 -1.53 24.10
N ALA A 53 -25.27 -0.44 23.62
CA ALA A 53 -25.00 0.72 24.47
C ALA A 53 -26.32 1.12 25.14
N PRO A 54 -26.32 1.42 26.45
CA PRO A 54 -27.52 1.88 27.12
C PRO A 54 -28.05 3.11 26.39
N GLU A 55 -29.32 3.04 25.95
CA GLU A 55 -29.99 4.19 25.37
C GLU A 55 -30.16 5.24 26.47
N ILE A 56 -29.57 6.40 26.25
CA ILE A 56 -29.71 7.54 27.17
C ILE A 56 -31.13 8.06 26.98
N ASN A 57 -32.04 7.59 27.83
CA ASN A 57 -33.37 8.17 27.97
C ASN A 57 -33.25 9.61 28.50
N ASP A 58 -34.20 10.49 28.21
CA ASP A 58 -34.18 11.93 28.56
C ASP A 58 -33.87 12.18 30.04
N ALA A 59 -34.30 11.29 30.94
CA ALA A 59 -33.98 11.33 32.37
C ALA A 59 -32.48 11.16 32.72
N HIS A 60 -31.68 10.62 31.80
CA HIS A 60 -30.25 10.39 31.97
C HIS A 60 -29.39 11.37 31.16
N VAL A 61 -30.02 12.23 30.34
CA VAL A 61 -29.31 13.22 29.52
C VAL A 61 -28.59 14.23 30.41
N ASP A 62 -29.21 14.66 31.51
CA ASP A 62 -28.58 15.59 32.45
C ASP A 62 -27.34 14.98 33.13
N ALA A 63 -27.45 13.74 33.61
CA ALA A 63 -26.33 13.00 34.19
C ALA A 63 -25.21 12.74 33.16
N PHE A 64 -25.57 12.48 31.91
CA PHE A 64 -24.63 12.33 30.81
C PHE A 64 -23.92 13.64 30.45
N MET A 65 -24.66 14.74 30.34
CA MET A 65 -24.10 16.08 30.08
C MET A 65 -23.23 16.57 31.22
N GLN A 66 -23.58 16.21 32.46
CA GLN A 66 -22.75 16.44 33.64
C GLN A 66 -21.44 15.64 33.56
N GLY A 67 -21.49 14.35 33.19
CA GLY A 67 -20.30 13.53 32.97
C GLY A 67 -19.38 14.05 31.86
N ILE A 68 -19.94 14.60 30.77
CA ILE A 68 -19.14 15.28 29.72
C ILE A 68 -18.46 16.53 30.28
N ARG A 69 -19.18 17.34 31.06
CA ARG A 69 -18.63 18.57 31.66
C ARG A 69 -17.48 18.25 32.62
N GLU A 70 -17.68 17.26 33.48
CA GLU A 70 -16.65 16.74 34.39
C GLU A 70 -15.46 16.16 33.61
N GLY A 71 -15.71 15.44 32.52
CA GLY A 71 -14.66 14.90 31.64
C GLY A 71 -13.85 15.96 30.86
N ILE A 72 -14.45 17.12 30.56
CA ILE A 72 -13.75 18.27 29.97
C ILE A 72 -12.88 18.98 31.02
N GLU A 73 -13.37 19.07 32.26
CA GLU A 73 -12.65 19.68 33.38
C GLU A 73 -11.52 18.79 33.92
N THR A 74 -11.60 17.47 33.69
CA THR A 74 -10.54 16.53 34.04
C THR A 74 -9.49 16.51 32.93
N PRO A 75 -8.24 16.95 33.16
CA PRO A 75 -7.20 16.87 32.13
C PRO A 75 -6.96 15.41 31.76
N ALA A 76 -7.14 15.08 30.47
CA ALA A 76 -6.94 13.73 29.96
C ALA A 76 -5.60 13.15 30.47
N PRO A 77 -5.58 11.89 30.94
CA PRO A 77 -4.37 11.30 31.47
C PRO A 77 -3.27 11.35 30.41
N ARG A 78 -2.10 11.88 30.80
CA ARG A 78 -0.92 12.14 29.95
C ARG A 78 -0.21 10.87 29.44
N LEU A 79 -0.97 9.82 29.14
CA LEU A 79 -0.52 8.61 28.44
C LEU A 79 -0.03 8.91 27.01
N SER A 80 -0.29 10.12 26.50
CA SER A 80 0.21 10.58 25.21
C SER A 80 1.72 10.51 25.08
N ARG A 81 2.52 10.73 26.15
CA ARG A 81 3.99 10.77 26.02
C ARG A 81 4.61 9.43 25.61
N LEU A 82 4.13 8.32 26.14
CA LEU A 82 4.61 6.99 25.78
C LEU A 82 4.20 6.63 24.35
N TRP A 83 2.96 6.96 23.97
CA TRP A 83 2.46 6.75 22.62
C TRP A 83 3.15 7.64 21.58
N THR A 84 3.45 8.89 21.92
CA THR A 84 4.24 9.79 21.09
C THR A 84 5.67 9.27 20.92
N MET A 85 6.33 8.82 21.99
CA MET A 85 7.65 8.19 21.91
C MET A 85 7.65 6.94 21.03
N ALA A 86 6.65 6.06 21.20
CA ALA A 86 6.49 4.87 20.37
C ALA A 86 6.28 5.24 18.89
N SER A 87 5.48 6.27 18.62
CA SER A 87 5.23 6.75 17.25
C SER A 87 6.48 7.34 16.61
N VAL A 88 7.25 8.13 17.36
CA VAL A 88 8.52 8.70 16.90
C VAL A 88 9.55 7.61 16.64
N ALA A 89 9.67 6.63 17.55
CA ALA A 89 10.57 5.49 17.37
C ALA A 89 10.19 4.66 16.14
N ALA A 90 8.89 4.40 15.94
CA ALA A 90 8.41 3.69 14.76
C ALA A 90 8.70 4.48 13.46
N ALA A 91 8.47 5.79 13.44
CA ALA A 91 8.79 6.64 12.29
C ALA A 91 10.29 6.65 11.98
N ALA A 92 11.15 6.76 13.00
CA ALA A 92 12.60 6.69 12.83
C ALA A 92 13.05 5.35 12.27
N LEU A 93 12.44 4.25 12.70
CA LEU A 93 12.76 2.89 12.24
C LEU A 93 12.37 2.69 10.77
N VAL A 94 11.22 3.22 10.35
CA VAL A 94 10.80 3.23 8.93
C VAL A 94 11.78 4.02 8.08
N LEU A 95 12.20 5.21 8.52
CA LEU A 95 13.18 6.02 7.80
C LEU A 95 14.53 5.30 7.67
N LEU A 96 15.00 4.66 8.75
CA LEU A 96 16.26 3.93 8.75
C LEU A 96 16.22 2.73 7.80
N LEU A 97 15.14 1.94 7.81
CA LEU A 97 14.95 0.82 6.89
C LEU A 97 14.84 1.29 5.43
N SER A 98 14.15 2.40 5.19
CA SER A 98 14.02 2.97 3.85
C SER A 98 15.38 3.48 3.33
N ALA A 99 16.18 4.10 4.18
CA ALA A 99 17.54 4.52 3.84
C ALA A 99 18.45 3.32 3.57
N LEU A 100 18.35 2.28 4.41
CA LEU A 100 19.14 1.06 4.22
C LEU A 100 18.78 0.33 2.92
N ALA A 101 17.49 0.28 2.56
CA ALA A 101 17.05 -0.26 1.28
C ALA A 101 17.60 0.56 0.11
N TYR A 102 17.52 1.89 0.18
CA TYR A 102 18.00 2.78 -0.88
C TYR A 102 19.52 2.72 -1.08
N LEU A 103 20.30 2.70 0.01
CA LEU A 103 21.76 2.62 -0.06
C LEU A 103 22.25 1.19 -0.30
N GLY A 104 21.50 0.17 0.17
CA GLY A 104 21.85 -1.24 0.05
C GLY A 104 21.60 -1.83 -1.33
N THR A 105 20.70 -1.26 -2.11
CA THR A 105 20.58 -1.55 -3.55
C THR A 105 21.62 -0.78 -4.33
N GLY A 106 22.90 -1.04 -4.07
CA GLY A 106 23.93 -0.77 -5.07
C GLY A 106 23.58 -1.60 -6.29
N SER A 107 23.41 -0.98 -7.45
CA SER A 107 23.21 -1.67 -8.72
C SER A 107 24.22 -2.80 -8.81
N GLU A 108 23.77 -4.06 -8.80
CA GLU A 108 24.65 -5.18 -9.04
C GLU A 108 25.40 -4.88 -10.33
N PRO A 109 26.75 -4.93 -10.35
CA PRO A 109 27.48 -4.79 -11.59
C PRO A 109 27.09 -5.99 -12.44
N VAL A 110 26.16 -5.76 -13.36
CA VAL A 110 25.76 -6.75 -14.36
C VAL A 110 26.99 -6.97 -15.23
N ARG A 111 27.81 -7.97 -14.88
CA ARG A 111 28.86 -8.46 -15.75
C ARG A 111 28.14 -9.20 -16.88
N ALA A 112 28.15 -8.61 -18.07
CA ALA A 112 27.84 -9.35 -19.29
C ALA A 112 28.93 -10.44 -19.44
N ASN A 113 28.66 -11.64 -18.93
CA ASN A 113 29.56 -12.79 -19.04
C ASN A 113 29.45 -13.50 -20.40
N GLU A 114 28.41 -13.18 -21.19
CA GLU A 114 28.30 -13.60 -22.58
C GLU A 114 28.03 -12.36 -23.43
N VAL A 115 29.02 -11.99 -24.24
CA VAL A 115 28.80 -11.05 -25.35
C VAL A 115 28.44 -11.92 -26.53
N GLU A 116 27.14 -12.04 -26.81
CA GLU A 116 26.68 -12.60 -28.08
C GLU A 116 27.11 -11.61 -29.16
N SER A 117 28.22 -11.92 -29.84
CA SER A 117 28.77 -11.07 -30.87
C SER A 117 27.91 -11.19 -32.12
N ALA A 118 27.00 -10.25 -32.32
CA ALA A 118 26.40 -10.01 -33.62
C ALA A 118 27.35 -9.13 -34.43
N PHE A 119 27.81 -9.63 -35.57
CA PHE A 119 28.56 -8.85 -36.56
C PHE A 119 27.59 -8.49 -37.70
N THR A 120 27.59 -7.22 -38.09
CA THR A 120 26.90 -6.74 -39.28
C THR A 120 27.82 -5.74 -39.97
N GLU A 121 28.04 -5.92 -41.28
CA GLU A 121 28.82 -4.99 -42.09
C GLU A 121 27.91 -3.83 -42.45
N LEU A 122 28.21 -2.66 -41.90
CA LEU A 122 27.42 -1.46 -42.11
C LEU A 122 28.33 -0.40 -42.74
N GLU A 123 28.06 -0.08 -44.00
CA GLU A 123 28.82 0.92 -44.76
C GLU A 123 28.35 2.33 -44.37
N GLY A 124 29.28 3.26 -44.10
CA GLY A 124 28.95 4.67 -43.79
C GLY A 124 28.55 5.00 -42.34
N VAL A 125 28.78 4.08 -41.39
CA VAL A 125 28.41 4.28 -39.97
C VAL A 125 29.50 4.97 -39.16
N THR A 126 29.09 5.90 -38.29
CA THR A 126 29.99 6.50 -37.28
C THR A 126 29.76 5.86 -35.92
N VAL A 127 30.82 5.32 -35.32
CA VAL A 127 30.79 4.73 -33.98
C VAL A 127 31.46 5.67 -32.99
N ASN A 128 30.71 6.12 -31.98
CA ASN A 128 31.20 6.95 -30.89
C ASN A 128 31.32 6.12 -29.61
N PHE A 129 32.42 6.28 -28.90
CA PHE A 129 32.68 5.59 -27.63
C PHE A 129 32.80 6.60 -26.51
N TYR A 130 31.98 6.43 -25.47
CA TYR A 130 32.03 7.24 -24.25
C TYR A 130 32.37 6.36 -23.06
N ASN A 131 33.51 6.60 -22.45
CA ASN A 131 33.91 5.95 -21.21
C ASN A 131 33.54 6.87 -20.05
N ASN A 132 32.76 6.37 -19.09
CA ASN A 132 32.48 7.11 -17.87
C ASN A 132 33.46 6.70 -16.74
N PRO A 133 33.70 7.56 -15.73
CA PRO A 133 34.54 7.24 -14.58
C PRO A 133 34.00 6.10 -13.70
N GLN A 134 32.76 5.64 -13.97
CA GLN A 134 32.07 4.58 -13.26
C GLN A 134 32.31 3.20 -13.89
N GLY A 135 33.19 3.11 -14.90
CA GLY A 135 33.59 1.86 -15.55
C GLY A 135 32.59 1.33 -16.57
N VAL A 136 31.62 2.15 -17.00
CA VAL A 136 30.67 1.81 -18.07
C VAL A 136 31.12 2.49 -19.37
N SER A 137 31.35 1.68 -20.40
CA SER A 137 31.61 2.13 -21.76
C SER A 137 30.31 2.12 -22.55
N THR A 138 29.83 3.29 -22.97
CA THR A 138 28.67 3.41 -23.86
C THR A 138 29.15 3.49 -25.30
N VAL A 139 28.70 2.55 -26.13
CA VAL A 139 28.93 2.56 -27.58
C VAL A 139 27.69 3.12 -28.25
N GLN A 140 27.81 4.25 -28.93
CA GLN A 140 26.74 4.84 -29.72
C GLN A 140 27.03 4.67 -31.20
N VAL A 141 26.14 4.00 -31.91
CA VAL A 141 26.22 3.77 -33.35
C VAL A 141 25.25 4.73 -34.03
N THR A 142 25.75 5.57 -34.94
CA THR A 142 24.93 6.53 -35.70
C THR A 142 24.95 6.17 -37.18
N MET A 143 23.78 5.89 -37.75
CA MET A 143 23.57 5.65 -39.17
C MET A 143 22.92 6.87 -39.84
N PRO A 144 23.33 7.23 -41.07
CA PRO A 144 22.57 8.18 -41.88
C PRO A 144 21.22 7.58 -42.29
N GLU A 145 20.17 8.41 -42.29
CA GLU A 145 18.76 8.02 -42.47
C GLU A 145 18.47 7.35 -43.84
N SER A 146 19.39 7.43 -44.80
CA SER A 146 19.24 6.88 -46.16
C SER A 146 19.37 5.36 -46.27
N ASP A 147 19.75 4.65 -45.20
CA ASP A 147 20.10 3.22 -45.24
C ASP A 147 19.23 2.31 -44.35
N LEU A 148 18.08 2.82 -43.91
CA LEU A 148 17.03 2.00 -43.26
C LEU A 148 16.06 1.48 -44.33
N TRP A 149 16.39 0.35 -44.94
CA TRP A 149 15.52 -0.41 -45.85
C TRP A 149 15.22 -1.81 -45.28
#